data_AF-A0A9W7X768-F1
#
_entry.id   AF-A0A9W7X768-F1
#
_cell.length_a   1.000
_cell.length_b   1.000
_cell.length_c   1.000
_cell.angle_alpha   90.00
_cell.angle_beta   90.00
_cell.angle_gamma   90.00
#
_symmetry.space_group_name_H-M   'P 1'
#
loop_
_entity.id
_entity.type
_entity.pdbx_description
1 polymer ?
#
loop_
_entity_poly.entity_id
_entity_poly.type
_entity_poly.pdbx_seq_one_letter_code
_entity_poly.pdbx_strand_id
1 'polypeptide(L)'
;MPRSNNKVADDGTSARPLQEGRALVDSLIKVVACYRHLASCVGGCTDSSSMRRDLQQTRERAQTLALSCRNHLTARLRDKTLPDDERKETERLWVAFSSCLELLHTDMCKVFTLVKCFSPACNSTMVQTGIQGGTTEVAAQALSLPDLQETNNEAQTSSMEGQEQSQLEQEIAQVDRTLEDMELKVNVLRWTVEAQGPQYADPVSTDSTSLALLSINEEAAKRFCDHRQMFVAMIFCAVAIFAVLLSVCVVLLA
;
A
#
# COMPACT_ATOMS: atom_id res chain seq x y z
N MET A 1 -59.75 -28.20 -0.58
CA MET A 1 -58.61 -28.10 -1.51
C MET A 1 -57.79 -26.87 -1.15
N PRO A 2 -56.54 -26.98 -0.66
CA PRO A 2 -55.65 -25.84 -0.56
C PRO A 2 -54.72 -25.77 -1.79
N ARG A 3 -54.56 -24.55 -2.30
CA ARG A 3 -53.66 -24.20 -3.41
C ARG A 3 -52.21 -24.36 -2.96
N SER A 4 -51.45 -25.23 -3.62
CA SER A 4 -49.99 -25.25 -3.54
C SER A 4 -49.43 -24.01 -4.24
N ASN A 5 -48.86 -23.11 -3.44
CA ASN A 5 -48.11 -21.95 -3.93
C ASN A 5 -46.65 -22.41 -4.09
N ASN A 6 -46.25 -22.76 -5.32
CA ASN A 6 -44.84 -22.99 -5.65
C ASN A 6 -44.13 -21.65 -5.73
N LYS A 7 -43.51 -21.24 -4.61
CA LYS A 7 -42.50 -20.18 -4.60
C LYS A 7 -41.20 -20.80 -5.08
N VAL A 8 -40.89 -20.58 -6.36
CA VAL A 8 -39.58 -20.86 -6.96
C VAL A 8 -38.55 -19.99 -6.25
N ALA A 9 -37.59 -20.63 -5.59
CA ALA A 9 -36.39 -19.98 -5.08
C ALA A 9 -35.24 -20.44 -5.97
N ASP A 10 -34.93 -19.64 -6.99
CA ASP A 10 -33.76 -19.82 -7.84
C ASP A 10 -33.16 -18.43 -8.10
N ASP A 11 -32.11 -18.08 -7.34
CA ASP A 11 -31.24 -16.93 -7.66
C ASP A 11 -29.89 -16.93 -6.88
N GLY A 12 -29.49 -18.08 -6.30
CA GLY A 12 -28.38 -18.15 -5.35
C GLY A 12 -27.03 -18.62 -5.92
N THR A 13 -26.99 -19.01 -7.19
CA THR A 13 -25.85 -19.74 -7.76
C THR A 13 -24.90 -18.86 -8.58
N SER A 14 -25.40 -17.83 -9.27
CA SER A 14 -24.58 -16.92 -10.09
C SER A 14 -23.78 -15.90 -9.27
N ALA A 15 -24.28 -15.46 -8.12
CA ALA A 15 -23.62 -14.42 -7.31
C ALA A 15 -22.38 -14.92 -6.53
N ARG A 16 -22.22 -16.24 -6.33
CA ARG A 16 -21.16 -16.81 -5.48
C ARG A 16 -19.74 -16.56 -6.01
N PRO A 17 -19.43 -16.76 -7.31
CA PRO A 17 -18.08 -16.52 -7.84
C PRO A 17 -17.69 -15.03 -7.83
N LEU A 18 -18.65 -14.12 -8.00
CA LEU A 18 -18.40 -12.68 -7.88
C LEU A 18 -18.04 -12.31 -6.44
N GLN A 19 -18.82 -12.80 -5.48
CA GLN A 19 -18.60 -12.53 -4.06
C GLN A 19 -17.27 -13.11 -3.57
N GLU A 20 -16.89 -14.30 -4.04
CA GLU A 20 -15.57 -14.88 -3.77
C GLU A 20 -14.45 -14.00 -4.33
N GLY A 21 -14.57 -13.54 -5.57
CA GLY A 21 -13.59 -12.62 -6.19
C GLY A 21 -13.44 -11.33 -5.40
N ARG A 22 -14.55 -10.76 -4.93
CA ARG A 22 -14.54 -9.56 -4.08
C ARG A 22 -13.84 -9.82 -2.75
N ALA A 23 -14.15 -10.94 -2.08
CA ALA A 23 -13.53 -11.29 -0.81
C ALA A 23 -12.01 -11.51 -0.95
N LEU A 24 -11.56 -12.11 -2.05
CA LEU A 24 -10.13 -12.29 -2.35
C LEU A 24 -9.42 -10.94 -2.52
N VAL A 25 -9.99 -10.03 -3.32
CA VAL A 25 -9.41 -8.69 -3.54
C VAL A 25 -9.43 -7.86 -2.25
N ASP A 26 -10.52 -7.89 -1.48
CA ASP A 26 -10.62 -7.21 -0.18
C ASP A 26 -9.57 -7.74 0.82
N SER A 27 -9.34 -9.05 0.83
CA SER A 27 -8.29 -9.68 1.66
C SER A 27 -6.89 -9.22 1.23
N LEU A 28 -6.63 -9.21 -0.08
CA LEU A 28 -5.35 -8.73 -0.61
C LEU A 28 -5.10 -7.26 -0.26
N ILE A 29 -6.10 -6.38 -0.44
CA ILE A 29 -6.01 -4.95 -0.07
C ILE A 29 -5.57 -4.79 1.39
N LYS A 30 -6.19 -5.54 2.31
CA LYS A 30 -5.84 -5.49 3.75
C LYS A 30 -4.42 -5.96 4.01
N VAL A 31 -4.00 -7.06 3.37
CA VAL A 31 -2.64 -7.58 3.53
C VAL A 31 -1.60 -6.63 2.96
N VAL A 32 -1.84 -6.02 1.80
CA VAL A 32 -0.95 -5.01 1.20
C VAL A 32 -0.90 -3.74 2.05
N ALA A 33 -2.02 -3.32 2.64
CA ALA A 33 -2.04 -2.20 3.58
C ALA A 33 -1.20 -2.51 4.84
N CYS A 34 -1.31 -3.72 5.39
CA CYS A 34 -0.47 -4.19 6.49
C CYS A 34 1.02 -4.20 6.11
N TYR A 35 1.35 -4.74 4.93
CA TYR A 35 2.71 -4.76 4.41
C TYR A 35 3.29 -3.35 4.31
N ARG A 36 2.53 -2.39 3.76
CA ARG A 36 2.97 -0.99 3.65
C ARG A 36 3.22 -0.35 5.01
N HIS A 37 2.41 -0.67 6.02
CA HIS A 37 2.64 -0.18 7.38
C HIS A 37 3.95 -0.74 7.95
N LEU A 38 4.19 -2.04 7.88
CA LEU A 38 5.44 -2.66 8.32
C LEU A 38 6.64 -2.12 7.52
N ALA A 39 6.49 -1.93 6.22
CA ALA A 39 7.52 -1.37 5.35
C ALA A 39 7.95 0.04 5.78
N SER A 40 7.00 0.86 6.27
CA SER A 40 7.31 2.20 6.78
C SER A 40 8.12 2.20 8.08
N CYS A 41 8.14 1.09 8.81
CA CYS A 41 8.89 0.91 10.04
C CYS A 41 10.35 0.49 9.81
N VAL A 42 10.72 0.06 8.60
CA VAL A 42 12.08 -0.38 8.27
C VAL A 42 13.05 0.81 8.34
N GLY A 43 14.16 0.63 9.06
CA GLY A 43 15.13 1.68 9.36
C GLY A 43 14.68 2.67 10.45
N GLY A 44 13.49 2.49 11.03
CA GLY A 44 12.96 3.32 12.11
C GLY A 44 13.24 2.77 13.50
N CYS A 45 12.71 3.44 14.53
CA CYS A 45 12.87 3.02 15.93
C CYS A 45 12.14 1.72 16.30
N THR A 46 11.18 1.30 15.48
CA THR A 46 10.44 0.04 15.63
C THR A 46 11.02 -1.09 14.78
N ASP A 47 12.13 -0.85 14.07
CA ASP A 47 12.77 -1.88 13.25
C ASP A 47 13.42 -2.93 14.14
N SER A 48 13.03 -4.18 13.93
CA SER A 48 13.50 -5.32 14.72
C SER A 48 13.44 -6.59 13.88
N SER A 49 14.20 -7.62 14.27
CA SER A 49 14.19 -8.91 13.58
C SER A 49 12.81 -9.58 13.58
N SER A 50 12.00 -9.37 14.63
CA SER A 50 10.61 -9.86 14.64
C SER A 50 9.74 -9.12 13.63
N MET A 51 9.84 -7.78 13.59
CA MET A 51 9.09 -6.96 12.63
C MET A 51 9.46 -7.31 11.18
N ARG A 52 10.75 -7.52 10.89
CA ARG A 52 11.23 -7.94 9.56
C ARG A 52 10.71 -9.33 9.16
N ARG A 53 10.57 -10.25 10.10
CA ARG A 53 9.94 -11.56 9.85
C ARG A 53 8.46 -11.42 9.55
N ASP A 54 7.74 -10.58 10.30
CA ASP A 54 6.32 -10.30 10.05
C ASP A 54 6.12 -9.64 8.68
N LEU A 55 7.04 -8.76 8.28
CA LEU A 55 7.08 -8.13 6.95
C LEU A 55 7.24 -9.19 5.85
N GLN A 56 8.18 -10.14 6.01
CA GLN A 56 8.36 -11.26 5.08
C GLN A 56 7.10 -12.14 5.00
N GLN A 57 6.55 -12.56 6.14
CA GLN A 57 5.36 -13.41 6.17
C GLN A 57 4.15 -12.71 5.50
N THR A 58 4.00 -11.41 5.73
CA THR A 58 2.94 -10.60 5.11
C THR A 58 3.13 -10.53 3.59
N ARG A 59 4.37 -10.44 3.11
CA ARG A 59 4.72 -10.45 1.68
C ARG A 59 4.40 -11.78 1.01
N GLU A 60 4.79 -12.90 1.61
CA GLU A 60 4.48 -14.25 1.12
C GLU A 60 2.96 -14.48 1.02
N ARG A 61 2.22 -14.02 2.04
CA ARG A 61 0.76 -14.05 2.05
C ARG A 61 0.17 -13.19 0.93
N ALA A 62 0.69 -11.98 0.72
CA ALA A 62 0.23 -11.09 -0.34
C ALA A 62 0.41 -11.73 -1.73
N GLN A 63 1.57 -12.35 -1.99
CA GLN A 63 1.84 -13.03 -3.26
C GLN A 63 0.92 -14.24 -3.47
N THR A 64 0.68 -15.03 -2.42
CA THR A 64 -0.27 -16.16 -2.49
C THR A 64 -1.68 -15.68 -2.84
N LEU A 65 -2.15 -14.62 -2.17
CA LEU A 65 -3.45 -14.02 -2.47
C LEU A 65 -3.49 -13.43 -3.89
N ALA A 66 -2.41 -12.80 -4.35
CA ALA A 66 -2.31 -12.24 -5.69
C ALA A 66 -2.44 -13.32 -6.77
N LEU A 67 -1.81 -14.47 -6.60
CA LEU A 67 -1.95 -15.61 -7.51
C LEU A 67 -3.41 -16.10 -7.58
N SER A 68 -4.06 -16.24 -6.42
CA SER A 68 -5.47 -16.62 -6.35
C SER A 68 -6.39 -15.58 -7.01
N CYS A 69 -6.17 -14.29 -6.73
CA CYS A 69 -6.92 -13.19 -7.34
C CYS A 69 -6.75 -13.20 -8.87
N ARG A 70 -5.51 -13.27 -9.36
CA ARG A 70 -5.21 -13.30 -10.80
C ARG A 70 -5.93 -14.45 -11.48
N ASN A 71 -5.78 -15.67 -10.95
CA ASN A 71 -6.35 -16.86 -11.57
C ASN A 71 -7.88 -16.77 -11.61
N HIS A 72 -8.51 -16.38 -10.50
CA HIS A 72 -9.96 -16.25 -10.37
C HIS A 72 -10.53 -15.18 -11.31
N LEU A 73 -9.98 -13.96 -11.26
CA LEU A 73 -10.47 -12.85 -12.06
C LEU A 73 -10.21 -13.07 -13.57
N THR A 74 -9.06 -13.64 -13.93
CA THR A 74 -8.77 -13.98 -15.34
C THR A 74 -9.76 -15.00 -15.88
N ALA A 75 -10.07 -16.06 -15.10
CA ALA A 75 -11.03 -17.06 -15.51
C ALA A 75 -12.42 -16.45 -15.73
N ARG A 76 -12.86 -15.57 -14.83
CA ARG A 76 -14.13 -14.86 -14.93
C ARG A 76 -14.19 -13.91 -16.13
N LEU A 77 -13.18 -13.08 -16.33
CA LEU A 77 -13.18 -12.07 -17.41
C LEU A 77 -13.08 -12.70 -18.80
N ARG A 78 -12.48 -13.90 -18.91
CA ARG A 78 -12.41 -14.68 -20.16
C ARG A 78 -13.70 -15.44 -20.48
N ASP A 79 -14.58 -15.66 -19.52
CA ASP A 79 -15.88 -16.25 -19.77
C ASP A 79 -16.75 -15.28 -20.59
N LYS A 80 -17.10 -15.66 -21.82
CA LYS A 80 -17.93 -14.85 -22.72
C LYS A 80 -19.42 -14.86 -22.36
N THR A 81 -19.85 -15.80 -21.53
CA THR A 81 -21.24 -15.97 -21.11
C THR A 81 -21.60 -15.14 -19.88
N LEU A 82 -20.61 -14.49 -19.27
CA LEU A 82 -20.79 -13.66 -18.08
C LEU A 82 -21.73 -12.45 -18.38
N PRO A 83 -22.77 -12.22 -17.55
CA PRO A 83 -23.65 -11.06 -17.66
C PRO A 83 -22.88 -9.74 -17.64
N ASP A 84 -23.39 -8.72 -18.34
CA ASP A 84 -22.72 -7.43 -18.47
C ASP A 84 -22.47 -6.72 -17.13
N ASP A 85 -23.44 -6.77 -16.21
CA ASP A 85 -23.31 -6.17 -14.88
C ASP A 85 -22.23 -6.86 -14.03
N GLU A 86 -22.20 -8.20 -14.03
CA GLU A 86 -21.16 -8.97 -13.35
C GLU A 86 -19.78 -8.79 -13.99
N ARG A 87 -19.74 -8.63 -15.32
CA ARG A 87 -18.50 -8.34 -16.04
C ARG A 87 -17.93 -7.00 -15.59
N LYS A 88 -18.72 -5.93 -15.62
CA LYS A 88 -18.30 -4.60 -15.15
C LYS A 88 -17.77 -4.62 -13.73
N GLU A 89 -18.44 -5.34 -12.84
CA GLU A 89 -17.96 -5.46 -11.45
C GLU A 89 -16.65 -6.25 -11.36
N THR A 90 -16.47 -7.29 -12.16
CA THR A 90 -15.21 -8.02 -12.23
C THR A 90 -14.08 -7.16 -12.80
N GLU A 91 -14.37 -6.31 -13.77
CA GLU A 91 -13.42 -5.34 -14.33
C GLU A 91 -12.99 -4.31 -13.27
N ARG A 92 -13.91 -3.84 -12.42
CA ARG A 92 -13.57 -3.01 -11.25
C ARG A 92 -12.65 -3.73 -10.27
N LEU A 93 -12.98 -4.98 -9.93
CA LEU A 93 -12.14 -5.80 -9.06
C LEU A 93 -10.75 -6.03 -9.66
N TRP A 94 -10.65 -6.17 -10.99
CA TRP A 94 -9.38 -6.28 -11.71
C TRP A 94 -8.54 -5.00 -11.62
N VAL A 95 -9.16 -3.83 -11.77
CA VAL A 95 -8.48 -2.53 -11.61
C VAL A 95 -8.02 -2.33 -10.16
N ALA A 96 -8.85 -2.68 -9.17
CA ALA A 96 -8.46 -2.62 -7.76
C ALA A 96 -7.28 -3.57 -7.46
N PHE A 97 -7.36 -4.81 -7.96
CA PHE A 97 -6.32 -5.82 -7.84
C PHE A 97 -4.98 -5.38 -8.45
N SER A 98 -4.98 -4.92 -9.71
CA SER A 98 -3.77 -4.41 -10.38
C SER A 98 -3.16 -3.22 -9.63
N SER A 99 -3.99 -2.27 -9.20
CA SER A 99 -3.52 -1.12 -8.41
C SER A 99 -2.88 -1.55 -7.07
N CYS A 100 -3.42 -2.58 -6.41
CA CYS A 100 -2.80 -3.13 -5.21
C CYS A 100 -1.45 -3.81 -5.46
N LEU A 101 -1.30 -4.50 -6.59
CA LEU A 101 -0.02 -5.12 -6.95
C LEU A 101 1.06 -4.10 -7.26
N GLU A 102 0.72 -3.02 -7.97
CA GLU A 102 1.66 -1.90 -8.20
C GLU A 102 2.13 -1.25 -6.89
N LEU A 103 1.21 -1.08 -5.93
CA LEU A 103 1.53 -0.55 -4.62
C LEU A 103 2.46 -1.51 -3.84
N LEU A 104 2.14 -2.80 -3.84
CA LEU A 104 2.97 -3.84 -3.22
C LEU A 104 4.37 -3.85 -3.81
N HIS A 105 4.49 -3.82 -5.14
CA HIS A 105 5.77 -3.76 -5.85
C HIS A 105 6.59 -2.54 -5.44
N THR A 106 5.96 -1.36 -5.46
CA THR A 106 6.61 -0.11 -5.07
C THR A 106 7.16 -0.19 -3.64
N ASP A 107 6.37 -0.73 -2.70
CA ASP A 107 6.80 -0.87 -1.32
C ASP A 107 7.87 -1.95 -1.15
N MET A 108 7.83 -3.05 -1.90
CA MET A 108 8.88 -4.06 -1.92
C MET A 108 10.22 -3.49 -2.40
N CYS A 109 10.21 -2.68 -3.46
CA CYS A 109 11.40 -1.98 -3.96
C CYS A 109 11.98 -1.01 -2.93
N LYS A 110 11.12 -0.26 -2.23
CA LYS A 110 11.55 0.62 -1.14
C LYS A 110 12.18 -0.17 -0.01
N VAL A 111 11.54 -1.25 0.46
CA VAL A 111 12.07 -2.12 1.52
C VAL A 111 13.41 -2.70 1.12
N PHE A 112 13.56 -3.18 -0.12
CA PHE A 112 14.83 -3.71 -0.61
C PHE A 112 15.96 -2.68 -0.52
N THR A 113 15.67 -1.42 -0.84
CA THR A 113 16.64 -0.32 -0.72
C THR A 113 16.95 0.00 0.74
N LEU A 114 15.93 0.08 1.61
CA LEU A 114 16.09 0.39 3.03
C LEU A 114 16.86 -0.70 3.77
N VAL A 115 16.58 -1.98 3.51
CA VAL A 115 17.28 -3.11 4.14
C VAL A 115 18.78 -3.10 3.79
N LYS A 116 19.18 -2.63 2.59
CA LYS A 116 20.59 -2.43 2.23
C LYS A 116 21.27 -1.36 3.06
N CYS A 117 20.55 -0.30 3.41
CA CYS A 117 21.09 0.81 4.19
C CYS A 117 21.10 0.53 5.70
N PHE A 118 20.14 -0.26 6.18
CA PHE A 118 19.94 -0.56 7.59
C PHE A 118 20.05 -2.06 7.82
N SER A 119 21.27 -2.58 7.97
CA SER A 119 21.50 -3.98 8.39
C SER A 119 21.44 -4.06 9.92
N PRO A 120 20.58 -4.94 10.49
CA PRO A 120 20.52 -5.16 11.93
C PRO A 120 21.79 -5.85 12.47
N ALA A 121 22.61 -6.47 11.61
CA ALA A 121 23.92 -6.99 11.99
C ALA A 121 25.00 -5.89 12.09
N CYS A 122 24.79 -4.71 11.49
CA CYS A 122 25.77 -3.62 11.48
C CYS A 122 25.33 -2.44 12.37
N ASN A 123 25.56 -2.58 13.67
CA ASN A 123 25.23 -1.56 14.68
C ASN A 123 26.02 -0.24 14.53
N SER A 124 27.08 -0.25 13.71
CA SER A 124 28.04 0.87 13.62
C SER A 124 27.46 2.16 13.01
N THR A 125 26.32 2.07 12.32
CA THR A 125 25.65 3.22 11.68
C THR A 125 24.37 3.66 12.40
N MET A 126 23.96 2.93 13.44
CA MET A 126 22.71 3.19 14.15
C MET A 126 22.97 4.12 15.34
N VAL A 127 22.31 5.29 15.36
CA VAL A 127 22.37 6.19 16.51
C VAL A 127 21.58 5.54 17.65
N GLN A 128 22.27 4.97 18.64
CA GLN A 128 21.66 4.41 19.83
C GLN A 128 21.11 5.56 20.71
N THR A 129 19.85 5.95 20.48
CA THR A 129 19.19 7.02 21.24
C THR A 129 18.74 6.60 22.65
N GLY A 130 19.19 5.44 23.15
CA GLY A 130 19.02 5.02 24.55
C GLY A 130 17.57 4.80 25.01
N ILE A 131 16.63 4.55 24.08
CA ILE A 131 15.26 4.18 24.44
C ILE A 131 15.00 2.78 23.91
N GLN A 132 15.43 1.77 24.67
CA GLN A 132 15.02 0.39 24.45
C GLN A 132 13.91 0.07 25.46
N GLY A 133 12.68 -0.11 24.97
CA GLY A 133 11.53 -0.44 25.81
C GLY A 133 11.63 -1.85 26.40
N GLY A 134 12.35 -1.98 27.51
CA GLY A 134 12.48 -3.23 28.27
C GLY A 134 13.54 -3.09 29.36
N THR A 135 13.31 -3.67 30.53
CA THR A 135 14.16 -3.60 31.74
C THR A 135 15.54 -4.28 31.59
N THR A 136 16.06 -4.42 30.39
CA THR A 136 17.26 -5.18 30.01
C THR A 136 18.57 -4.40 30.10
N GLU A 137 18.52 -3.07 30.25
CA GLU A 137 19.71 -2.21 30.26
C GLU A 137 20.64 -2.45 31.47
N VAL A 138 20.09 -2.85 32.62
CA VAL A 138 20.90 -3.17 33.81
C VAL A 138 21.70 -4.48 33.64
N ALA A 139 21.25 -5.39 32.78
CA ALA A 139 21.97 -6.64 32.46
C ALA A 139 23.06 -6.44 31.40
N ALA A 140 22.83 -5.56 30.43
CA ALA A 140 23.78 -5.29 29.34
C ALA A 140 25.10 -4.67 29.83
N GLN A 141 25.03 -3.81 30.84
CA GLN A 141 26.21 -3.16 31.41
C GLN A 141 27.04 -4.11 32.31
N ALA A 142 26.44 -5.17 32.85
CA ALA A 142 27.14 -6.22 33.60
C ALA A 142 27.77 -7.30 32.71
N LEU A 143 27.31 -7.44 31.46
CA LEU A 143 27.74 -8.47 30.50
C LEU A 143 28.67 -7.94 29.39
N SER A 144 29.03 -6.65 29.42
CA SER A 144 29.99 -6.04 28.48
C SER A 144 31.45 -6.46 28.75
N LEU A 145 31.69 -7.76 28.89
CA LEU A 145 32.98 -8.39 28.66
C LEU A 145 33.07 -8.75 27.17
N PRO A 146 34.17 -8.49 26.47
CA PRO A 146 34.30 -8.88 25.07
C PRO A 146 34.33 -10.41 24.96
N ASP A 147 33.26 -11.01 24.44
CA ASP A 147 33.26 -12.43 24.10
C ASP A 147 33.80 -12.59 22.67
N LEU A 148 34.88 -13.36 22.52
CA LEU A 148 35.62 -13.56 21.27
C LEU A 148 34.88 -14.46 20.25
N GLN A 149 33.54 -14.52 20.33
CA GLN A 149 32.67 -15.33 19.48
C GLN A 149 31.92 -14.53 18.39
N GLU A 150 32.06 -13.20 18.37
CA GLU A 150 31.37 -12.33 17.41
C GLU A 150 31.82 -12.56 15.95
N THR A 151 33.09 -12.89 15.71
CA THR A 151 33.62 -13.04 14.34
C THR A 151 33.06 -14.24 13.57
N ASN A 152 32.62 -15.30 14.25
CA ASN A 152 31.97 -16.44 13.60
C ASN A 152 30.47 -16.21 13.37
N ASN A 153 29.82 -15.45 14.25
CA ASN A 153 28.41 -15.13 14.12
C ASN A 153 28.16 -14.05 13.04
N GLU A 154 29.03 -13.05 12.91
CA GLU A 154 28.94 -12.02 11.86
C GLU A 154 29.01 -12.59 10.43
N ALA A 155 29.87 -13.60 10.21
CA ALA A 155 29.96 -14.27 8.92
C ALA A 155 28.71 -15.11 8.60
N GLN A 156 28.08 -15.70 9.63
CA GLN A 156 26.84 -16.47 9.47
C GLN A 156 25.61 -15.57 9.29
N THR A 157 25.52 -14.46 10.01
CA THR A 157 24.40 -13.50 9.90
C THR A 157 24.45 -12.74 8.57
N SER A 158 25.62 -12.31 8.12
CA SER A 158 25.79 -11.67 6.80
C SER A 158 25.43 -12.60 5.64
N SER A 159 25.74 -13.90 5.73
CA SER A 159 25.33 -14.88 4.74
C SER A 159 23.81 -15.07 4.69
N MET A 160 23.13 -15.01 5.84
CA MET A 160 21.67 -15.13 5.92
C MET A 160 20.97 -13.87 5.40
N GLU A 161 21.44 -12.68 5.76
CA GLU A 161 20.91 -11.40 5.25
C GLU A 161 21.05 -11.30 3.73
N GLY A 162 22.19 -11.74 3.17
CA GLY A 162 22.40 -11.78 1.71
C GLY A 162 21.43 -12.74 1.00
N GLN A 163 21.09 -13.87 1.63
CA GLN A 163 20.12 -14.81 1.08
C GLN A 163 18.70 -14.23 1.10
N GLU A 164 18.26 -13.64 2.22
CA GLU A 164 16.96 -12.99 2.34
C GLU A 164 16.80 -11.84 1.34
N GLN A 165 17.89 -11.09 1.11
CA GLN A 165 17.93 -10.02 0.12
C GLN A 165 17.79 -10.54 -1.31
N SER A 166 18.52 -11.61 -1.66
CA SER A 166 18.42 -12.25 -2.98
C SER A 166 17.02 -12.81 -3.23
N GLN A 167 16.39 -13.37 -2.18
CA GLN A 167 15.01 -13.83 -2.24
C GLN A 167 14.04 -12.67 -2.47
N LEU A 168 14.18 -11.55 -1.76
CA LEU A 168 13.34 -10.37 -1.97
C LEU A 168 13.47 -9.83 -3.40
N GLU A 169 14.67 -9.80 -3.97
CA GLU A 169 14.89 -9.39 -5.36
C GLU A 169 14.17 -10.32 -6.35
N GLN A 170 14.25 -11.64 -6.15
CA GLN A 170 13.53 -12.61 -6.98
C GLN A 170 12.02 -12.44 -6.87
N GLU A 171 11.51 -12.17 -5.68
CA GLU A 171 10.10 -11.92 -5.43
C GLU A 171 9.61 -10.62 -6.09
N ILE A 172 10.42 -9.55 -6.09
CA ILE A 172 10.14 -8.31 -6.84
C ILE A 172 9.98 -8.63 -8.34
N ALA A 173 10.95 -9.33 -8.91
CA ALA A 173 10.91 -9.75 -10.32
C ALA A 173 9.74 -10.70 -10.62
N GLN A 174 9.22 -11.44 -9.64
CA GLN A 174 8.01 -12.24 -9.80
C GLN A 174 6.74 -11.36 -9.85
N VAL A 175 6.66 -10.33 -9.01
CA VAL A 175 5.54 -9.38 -9.05
C VAL A 175 5.53 -8.60 -10.36
N ASP A 176 6.70 -8.17 -10.85
CA ASP A 176 6.85 -7.51 -12.16
C ASP A 176 6.30 -8.37 -13.30
N ARG A 177 6.76 -9.62 -13.39
CA ARG A 177 6.24 -10.59 -14.38
C ARG A 177 4.73 -10.82 -14.23
N THR A 178 4.21 -10.76 -13.01
CA THR A 178 2.78 -10.92 -12.77
C THR A 178 1.99 -9.72 -13.28
N LEU A 179 2.49 -8.50 -13.12
CA LEU A 179 1.89 -7.28 -13.67
C LEU A 179 1.88 -7.31 -15.21
N GLU A 180 3.00 -7.65 -15.85
CA GLU A 180 3.07 -7.80 -17.31
C GLU A 180 2.09 -8.88 -17.82
N ASP A 181 2.04 -10.03 -17.14
CA ASP A 181 1.12 -11.12 -17.46
C ASP A 181 -0.36 -10.70 -17.36
N MET A 182 -0.69 -9.82 -16.41
CA MET A 182 -2.04 -9.26 -16.29
C MET A 182 -2.40 -8.39 -17.50
N GLU A 183 -1.49 -7.51 -17.94
CA GLU A 183 -1.71 -6.64 -19.10
C GLU A 183 -1.94 -7.47 -20.38
N LEU A 184 -1.23 -8.59 -20.54
CA LEU A 184 -1.34 -9.45 -21.70
C LEU A 184 -2.57 -10.38 -21.68
N LYS A 185 -3.05 -10.79 -20.48
CA LYS A 185 -4.11 -11.80 -20.36
C LYS A 185 -5.51 -11.26 -20.48
N VAL A 186 -5.75 -10.04 -20.01
CA VAL A 186 -7.07 -9.40 -19.97
C VAL A 186 -6.92 -7.91 -20.30
N ASN A 187 -7.57 -7.48 -21.37
CA ASN A 187 -7.52 -6.08 -21.82
C ASN A 187 -8.60 -5.23 -21.13
N VAL A 188 -8.41 -4.94 -19.84
CA VAL A 188 -9.25 -4.00 -19.08
C VAL A 188 -8.41 -2.76 -18.82
N LEU A 189 -8.75 -1.68 -19.51
CA LEU A 189 -8.04 -0.41 -19.36
C LEU A 189 -8.54 0.31 -18.12
N ARG A 190 -7.62 0.81 -17.28
CA ARG A 190 -7.99 1.46 -16.00
C ARG A 190 -8.92 2.66 -16.18
N TRP A 191 -8.84 3.35 -17.32
CA TRP A 191 -9.65 4.52 -17.63
C TRP A 191 -11.05 4.19 -18.18
N THR A 192 -11.32 2.94 -18.59
CA THR A 192 -12.65 2.54 -19.10
C THR A 192 -13.62 2.12 -17.99
N VAL A 193 -13.11 1.94 -16.77
CA VAL A 193 -13.89 1.42 -15.65
C VAL A 193 -14.44 2.56 -14.81
N GLU A 194 -15.76 2.61 -14.67
CA GLU A 194 -16.44 3.61 -13.84
C GLU A 194 -16.21 3.33 -12.35
N ALA A 195 -15.67 4.31 -11.63
CA ALA A 195 -15.45 4.24 -10.20
C ALA A 195 -16.79 4.27 -9.45
N GLN A 196 -17.06 3.23 -8.66
CA GLN A 196 -18.23 3.18 -7.81
C GLN A 196 -17.80 3.51 -6.38
N GLY A 197 -17.98 4.76 -5.99
CA GLY A 197 -17.72 5.27 -4.65
C GLY A 197 -18.76 6.31 -4.28
N PRO A 198 -19.00 6.56 -2.98
CA PRO A 198 -19.86 7.65 -2.59
C PRO A 198 -19.30 8.95 -3.20
N GLN A 199 -20.11 9.67 -4.00
CA GLN A 199 -19.72 10.94 -4.63
C GLN A 199 -19.30 12.01 -3.60
N TYR A 200 -19.61 11.76 -2.33
CA TYR A 200 -19.17 12.53 -1.19
C TYR A 200 -18.90 11.56 -0.04
N ALA A 201 -17.67 11.51 0.47
CA ALA A 201 -17.44 10.89 1.76
C ALA A 201 -18.10 11.79 2.81
N ASP A 202 -19.28 11.41 3.29
CA ASP A 202 -19.81 12.03 4.50
C ASP A 202 -18.76 11.88 5.60
N PRO A 203 -18.42 12.94 6.35
CA PRO A 203 -17.46 12.85 7.43
C PRO A 203 -18.00 11.82 8.43
N VAL A 204 -17.36 10.65 8.47
CA VAL A 204 -17.66 9.61 9.45
C VAL A 204 -17.59 10.25 10.83
N SER A 205 -18.72 10.22 11.52
CA SER A 205 -18.88 10.70 12.90
C SER A 205 -17.78 10.10 13.75
N THR A 206 -17.03 10.98 14.40
CA THR A 206 -15.82 10.70 15.18
C THR A 206 -16.18 10.11 16.55
N ASP A 207 -16.95 9.02 16.58
CA ASP A 207 -17.32 8.32 17.80
C ASP A 207 -16.98 6.83 17.66
N SER A 208 -15.69 6.53 17.56
CA SER A 208 -15.14 5.20 17.88
C SER A 208 -13.67 5.35 18.22
N THR A 209 -13.42 5.61 19.50
CA THR A 209 -12.11 5.51 20.14
C THR A 209 -11.55 4.09 20.02
N SER A 210 -10.40 3.92 19.37
CA SER A 210 -9.40 2.89 19.68
C SER A 210 -8.05 3.20 19.01
N LEU A 211 -7.15 3.79 19.81
CA LEU A 211 -5.68 3.77 19.74
C LEU A 211 -5.03 3.68 18.35
N ALA A 212 -5.03 4.80 17.61
CA ALA A 212 -3.91 5.16 16.77
C ALA A 212 -3.00 6.08 17.61
N LEU A 213 -1.84 5.57 18.04
CA LEU A 213 -0.77 6.40 18.60
C LEU A 213 -0.28 7.32 17.48
N LEU A 214 -0.85 8.51 17.43
CA LEU A 214 -0.34 9.63 16.65
C LEU A 214 0.99 10.05 17.27
N SER A 215 2.08 9.78 16.55
CA SER A 215 3.34 10.49 16.71
C SER A 215 3.04 11.99 16.61
N ILE A 216 3.36 12.71 17.69
CA ILE A 216 3.45 14.17 17.72
C ILE A 216 4.50 14.56 16.67
N ASN A 217 4.03 15.06 15.53
CA ASN A 217 4.82 15.86 14.60
C ASN A 217 4.39 17.32 14.79
N GLU A 218 4.91 17.95 15.84
CA GLU A 218 5.08 19.40 15.84
C GLU A 218 5.99 19.75 14.65
N GLU A 219 5.64 20.78 13.87
CA GLU A 219 6.29 21.19 12.61
C GLU A 219 5.84 20.44 11.34
N ALA A 220 4.54 20.53 11.01
CA ALA A 220 4.07 20.92 9.65
C ALA A 220 2.53 21.00 9.59
N ALA A 221 1.89 21.63 10.58
CA ALA A 221 0.54 22.15 10.43
C ALA A 221 0.57 23.40 9.52
N LYS A 222 1.08 23.28 8.29
CA LYS A 222 0.93 24.32 7.27
C LYS A 222 -0.37 24.03 6.54
N ARG A 223 -1.44 24.60 7.12
CA ARG A 223 -2.77 24.84 6.55
C ARG A 223 -2.85 24.40 5.08
N PHE A 224 -3.65 23.39 4.83
CA PHE A 224 -4.27 23.18 3.52
C PHE A 224 -5.14 24.41 3.22
N CYS A 225 -4.51 25.50 2.76
CA CYS A 225 -5.23 26.55 2.08
C CYS A 225 -5.78 25.91 0.80
N ASP A 226 -7.09 25.95 0.63
CA ASP A 226 -7.80 25.45 -0.55
C ASP A 226 -7.01 25.80 -1.81
N HIS A 227 -6.42 24.80 -2.46
CA HIS A 227 -5.60 24.99 -3.66
C HIS A 227 -6.40 25.71 -4.75
N ARG A 228 -7.73 25.51 -4.73
CA ARG A 228 -8.72 26.21 -5.55
C ARG A 228 -8.82 27.71 -5.23
N GLN A 229 -8.80 28.09 -3.95
CA GLN A 229 -8.87 29.49 -3.52
C GLN A 229 -7.55 30.23 -3.80
N MET A 230 -6.42 29.55 -3.63
CA MET A 230 -5.10 30.02 -4.07
C MET A 230 -5.07 30.28 -5.58
N PHE A 231 -5.61 29.37 -6.39
CA PHE A 231 -5.63 29.51 -7.84
C PHE A 231 -6.51 30.68 -8.30
N VAL A 232 -7.68 30.87 -7.68
CA VAL A 232 -8.57 32.02 -7.95
C VAL A 232 -7.89 33.34 -7.57
N ALA A 233 -7.22 33.40 -6.42
CA ALA A 233 -6.48 34.59 -5.99
C ALA A 233 -5.34 34.94 -6.96
N MET A 234 -4.60 33.93 -7.43
CA MET A 234 -3.52 34.11 -8.41
C MET A 234 -4.03 34.67 -9.74
N ILE A 235 -5.16 34.16 -10.25
CA ILE A 235 -5.78 34.68 -11.48
C ILE A 235 -6.22 36.13 -11.29
N PHE A 236 -6.87 36.44 -10.16
CA PHE A 236 -7.32 37.80 -9.88
C PHE A 236 -6.16 38.81 -9.78
N CYS A 237 -5.07 38.43 -9.12
CA CYS A 237 -3.85 39.24 -9.05
C CYS A 237 -3.23 39.45 -10.44
N ALA A 238 -3.18 38.41 -11.28
CA ALA A 238 -2.65 38.53 -12.64
C ALA A 238 -3.47 39.53 -13.47
N VAL A 239 -4.80 39.45 -13.42
CA VAL A 239 -5.69 40.39 -14.14
C VAL A 239 -5.50 41.83 -13.63
N ALA A 240 -5.38 42.04 -12.32
CA ALA A 240 -5.14 43.36 -11.75
C ALA A 240 -3.81 43.96 -12.21
N ILE A 241 -2.73 43.17 -12.24
CA ILE A 241 -1.41 43.62 -12.71
C ILE A 241 -1.49 44.02 -14.19
N PHE A 242 -2.15 43.22 -15.04
CA PHE A 242 -2.36 43.56 -16.44
C PHE A 242 -3.14 44.87 -16.61
N ALA A 243 -4.20 45.08 -15.83
CA ALA A 243 -4.98 46.32 -15.89
C ALA A 243 -4.15 47.56 -15.50
N VAL A 244 -3.30 47.45 -14.48
CA VAL A 244 -2.38 48.54 -14.07
C VAL A 244 -1.35 48.82 -15.16
N LEU A 245 -0.75 47.78 -15.75
CA LEU A 245 0.21 47.94 -16.84
C LEU A 245 -0.44 48.64 -18.04
N LEU A 246 -1.65 48.22 -18.43
CA LEU A 246 -2.38 48.88 -19.52
C LEU A 246 -2.69 50.34 -19.21
N SER A 247 -3.09 50.66 -17.97
CA SER A 247 -3.33 52.03 -17.52
C SER A 247 -2.06 52.89 -17.62
N VAL A 248 -0.93 52.38 -17.14
CA VAL A 248 0.37 53.06 -17.23
C VAL A 248 0.79 53.25 -18.69
N CYS A 249 0.60 52.25 -19.55
CA CYS A 249 0.88 52.37 -20.98
C CYS A 249 0.00 53.44 -21.64
N VAL A 250 -1.28 53.53 -21.30
CA VAL A 250 -2.18 54.58 -21.84
C VAL A 250 -1.74 55.97 -21.39
N VAL A 251 -1.34 56.14 -20.13
CA VAL A 251 -0.85 57.44 -19.62
C VAL A 251 0.51 57.83 -20.20
N LEU A 252 1.37 56.86 -20.52
CA LEU A 252 2.67 57.13 -21.15
C LEU A 252 2.59 57.34 -22.67
N LEU A 253 1.52 56.88 -23.32
CA LEU A 253 1.30 57.00 -24.76
C LEU A 253 0.30 58.11 -25.14
N ALA A 254 -0.32 58.77 -24.15
CA ALA A 254 -1.17 59.95 -24.30
C ALA A 254 -0.37 61.24 -24.03
#